data_AF-A0A7C5KPJ8-F1
#
_entry.id   AF-A0A7C5KPJ8-F1
#
_cell.length_a   1.000
_cell.length_b   1.000
_cell.length_c   1.000
_cell.angle_alpha   90.00
_cell.angle_beta   90.00
_cell.angle_gamma   90.00
#
_symmetry.space_group_name_H-M   'P 1'
#
loop_
_entity.id
_entity.type
_entity.pdbx_description
1 polymer ?
#
loop_
_entity_poly.entity_id
_entity_poly.type
_entity_poly.pdbx_seq_one_letter_code
_entity_poly.pdbx_strand_id
1 'polypeptide(L)'
;MEAIMYRFASLFIFALALFTISPNVSGAEAGELLEVYRARLGTDDHFNSRGQRLDNAAAIIRQDRANFHRFGIRDDEDQGDSYFASKANRARLERMLRRGRATRSVLRQIVNGTPMIRVRIYS
;
A
#
# COMPACT_ATOMS: atom_id res chain seq x y z
N MET A 1 -65.36 13.34 59.88
CA MET A 1 -65.46 14.72 59.36
C MET A 1 -64.09 15.06 58.82
N GLU A 2 -64.02 15.43 57.54
CA GLU A 2 -62.82 15.83 56.76
C GLU A 2 -61.75 14.74 56.50
N ALA A 3 -61.15 14.55 55.34
CA ALA A 3 -61.40 14.96 53.96
C ALA A 3 -60.49 14.09 53.06
N ILE A 4 -60.98 13.74 51.87
CA ILE A 4 -60.19 13.20 50.75
C ILE A 4 -59.15 14.24 50.33
N MET A 5 -57.89 13.87 50.12
CA MET A 5 -56.97 14.70 49.34
C MET A 5 -56.00 13.85 48.50
N TYR A 6 -56.38 13.67 47.23
CA TYR A 6 -55.47 13.31 46.14
C TYR A 6 -54.37 14.37 46.03
N ARG A 7 -53.10 13.96 46.04
CA ARG A 7 -51.98 14.86 45.70
C ARG A 7 -51.06 14.22 44.66
N PHE A 8 -51.25 14.73 43.45
CA PHE A 8 -50.24 15.07 42.44
C PHE A 8 -49.36 13.94 41.89
N ALA A 9 -49.69 13.60 40.65
CA ALA A 9 -48.78 13.12 39.63
C ALA A 9 -47.39 13.77 39.73
N SER A 10 -46.34 12.95 39.67
CA SER A 10 -45.05 13.34 39.11
C SER A 10 -44.26 12.09 38.74
N LEU A 11 -44.43 11.70 37.48
CA LEU A 11 -43.57 10.76 36.78
C LEU A 11 -42.18 11.41 36.65
N PHE A 12 -41.23 11.03 37.50
CA PHE A 12 -39.82 11.39 37.27
C PHE A 12 -39.18 10.31 36.41
N ILE A 13 -39.16 10.54 35.10
CA ILE A 13 -38.31 9.79 34.17
C ILE A 13 -36.86 10.15 34.51
N PHE A 14 -36.14 9.22 35.11
CA PHE A 14 -34.68 9.30 35.24
C PHE A 14 -34.07 9.04 33.85
N ALA A 15 -33.75 10.11 33.12
CA ALA A 15 -32.99 10.01 31.89
C ALA A 15 -31.54 9.63 32.22
N LEU A 16 -31.22 8.34 32.10
CA LEU A 16 -29.84 7.85 32.15
C LEU A 16 -29.14 8.24 30.83
N ALA A 17 -28.46 9.39 30.83
CA ALA A 17 -27.57 9.75 29.72
C ALA A 17 -26.33 8.85 29.76
N LEU A 18 -26.33 7.77 28.98
CA LEU A 18 -25.12 6.99 28.74
C LEU A 18 -24.11 7.84 27.96
N PHE A 19 -22.98 8.10 28.61
CA PHE A 19 -21.81 8.75 28.02
C PHE A 19 -21.14 7.78 27.04
N THR A 20 -21.41 7.91 25.74
CA THR A 20 -20.70 7.14 24.71
C THR A 20 -19.39 7.85 24.37
N ILE A 21 -18.28 7.41 24.99
CA ILE A 21 -16.95 7.75 24.47
C ILE A 21 -16.79 6.92 23.19
N SER A 22 -16.85 7.58 22.04
CA SER A 22 -16.52 6.97 20.75
C SER A 22 -15.07 7.25 20.42
N PRO A 23 -14.11 6.35 20.69
CA PRO A 23 -12.82 6.42 20.04
C PRO A 23 -12.95 5.76 18.66
N ASN A 24 -13.65 6.40 17.72
CA ASN A 24 -13.46 6.05 16.31
C ASN A 24 -12.22 6.76 15.80
N VAL A 25 -11.07 6.41 16.39
CA VAL A 25 -9.77 6.68 15.78
C VAL A 25 -9.49 5.48 14.88
N SER A 26 -10.12 5.45 13.71
CA SER A 26 -9.65 4.63 12.60
C SER A 26 -8.34 5.22 12.11
N GLY A 27 -7.27 5.03 12.89
CA GLY A 27 -5.92 5.15 12.37
C GLY A 27 -5.80 4.15 11.24
N ALA A 28 -5.51 4.62 10.04
CA ALA A 28 -5.06 3.71 8.99
C ALA A 28 -3.80 3.02 9.52
N GLU A 29 -3.94 1.78 10.00
CA GLU A 29 -2.81 0.91 10.35
C GLU A 29 -1.85 0.94 9.15
N ALA A 30 -0.72 1.62 9.33
CA ALA A 30 0.32 1.59 8.32
C ALA A 30 0.84 0.16 8.30
N GLY A 31 0.65 -0.56 7.19
CA GLY A 31 1.06 -1.95 7.07
C GLY A 31 2.50 -2.17 7.50
N GLU A 32 2.80 -3.35 8.04
CA GLU A 32 4.14 -3.72 8.49
C GLU A 32 5.13 -3.70 7.33
N LEU A 33 6.37 -3.26 7.57
CA LEU A 33 7.43 -3.32 6.58
C LEU A 33 7.82 -4.79 6.33
N LEU A 34 7.45 -5.30 5.17
CA LEU A 34 7.76 -6.67 4.77
C LEU A 34 9.18 -6.81 4.23
N GLU A 35 9.62 -5.88 3.38
CA GLU A 35 10.93 -5.98 2.73
C GLU A 35 11.42 -4.65 2.15
N VAL A 36 12.74 -4.52 2.01
CA VAL A 36 13.42 -3.38 1.40
C VAL A 36 14.50 -3.87 0.46
N TYR A 37 14.53 -3.36 -0.77
CA TYR A 37 15.62 -3.62 -1.70
C TYR A 37 15.99 -2.37 -2.51
N ARG A 38 17.19 -2.41 -3.10
CA ARG A 38 17.66 -1.45 -4.10
C ARG A 38 17.85 -2.14 -5.44
N ALA A 39 17.60 -1.39 -6.49
CA ALA A 39 17.67 -1.88 -7.85
C ALA A 39 18.05 -0.77 -8.81
N ARG A 40 18.90 -1.10 -9.78
CA ARG A 40 19.02 -0.30 -10.99
C ARG A 40 17.91 -0.76 -11.92
N LEU A 41 17.16 0.19 -12.51
CA LEU A 41 16.27 -0.15 -13.60
C LEU A 41 17.04 0.00 -14.92
N GLY A 42 17.71 -1.06 -15.35
CA GLY A 42 18.53 -1.10 -16.55
C GLY A 42 17.72 -0.94 -17.83
N THR A 43 18.44 -0.81 -18.95
CA THR A 43 17.79 -0.68 -20.28
C THR A 43 16.96 -1.92 -20.62
N ASP A 44 17.40 -3.11 -20.22
CA ASP A 44 16.71 -4.38 -20.49
C ASP A 44 15.37 -4.51 -19.77
N ASP A 45 15.17 -3.78 -18.67
CA ASP A 45 13.91 -3.78 -17.91
C ASP A 45 12.80 -2.97 -18.59
N HIS A 46 13.15 -2.19 -19.61
CA HIS A 46 12.22 -1.37 -20.34
C HIS A 46 11.53 -2.12 -21.48
N PHE A 47 11.81 -3.41 -21.65
CA PHE A 47 11.26 -4.21 -22.74
C PHE A 47 10.64 -5.50 -22.22
N ASN A 48 9.47 -5.85 -22.73
CA ASN A 48 8.90 -7.16 -22.45
C ASN A 48 9.63 -8.26 -23.22
N SER A 49 9.25 -9.52 -22.99
CA SER A 49 9.86 -10.69 -23.67
C SER A 49 9.66 -10.73 -25.19
N ARG A 50 8.90 -9.80 -25.77
CA ARG A 50 8.72 -9.63 -27.23
C ARG A 50 9.50 -8.42 -27.77
N GLY A 51 10.33 -7.79 -26.95
CA GLY A 51 11.08 -6.58 -27.31
C GLY A 51 10.23 -5.32 -27.41
N GLN A 52 8.99 -5.33 -26.91
CA GLN A 52 8.14 -4.13 -26.93
C GLN A 52 8.45 -3.25 -25.73
N ARG A 53 8.63 -1.94 -25.97
CA ARG A 53 8.92 -0.97 -24.93
C ARG A 53 7.75 -0.84 -23.96
N LEU A 54 8.06 -0.88 -22.67
CA LEU A 54 7.13 -0.66 -21.58
C LEU A 54 7.00 0.85 -21.31
N ASP A 55 5.78 1.28 -21.00
CA ASP A 55 5.40 2.69 -20.90
C ASP A 55 4.98 3.12 -19.50
N ASN A 56 5.01 2.20 -18.54
CA ASN A 56 4.60 2.45 -17.17
C ASN A 56 5.56 1.82 -16.16
N ALA A 57 5.76 2.52 -15.05
CA ALA A 57 6.72 2.13 -14.02
C ALA A 57 6.42 0.77 -13.38
N ALA A 58 5.13 0.40 -13.26
CA ALA A 58 4.76 -0.89 -12.71
C ALA A 58 5.24 -2.05 -13.59
N ALA A 59 5.11 -1.91 -14.91
CA ALA A 59 5.57 -2.91 -15.85
C ALA A 59 7.10 -3.01 -15.85
N ILE A 60 7.81 -1.88 -15.80
CA ILE A 60 9.28 -1.83 -15.79
C ILE A 60 9.84 -2.50 -14.52
N ILE A 61 9.37 -2.10 -13.32
CA ILE A 61 9.81 -2.76 -12.08
C ILE A 61 9.45 -4.25 -12.07
N ARG A 62 8.30 -4.63 -12.65
CA ARG A 62 7.91 -6.03 -12.77
C ARG A 62 8.84 -6.82 -13.70
N GLN A 63 9.24 -6.21 -14.82
CA GLN A 63 10.15 -6.80 -15.79
C GLN A 63 11.53 -6.97 -15.19
N ASP A 64 12.04 -5.95 -14.53
CA ASP A 64 13.24 -6.01 -13.69
C ASP A 64 13.16 -7.20 -12.73
N ARG A 65 12.15 -7.27 -11.87
CA ARG A 65 12.07 -8.36 -10.88
C ARG A 65 11.87 -9.72 -11.54
N ALA A 66 11.46 -9.78 -12.80
CA ALA A 66 11.50 -11.00 -13.60
C ALA A 66 12.90 -11.31 -14.13
N ASN A 67 13.61 -10.31 -14.62
CA ASN A 67 15.01 -10.39 -15.04
C ASN A 67 15.87 -10.93 -13.89
N PHE A 68 15.78 -10.32 -12.71
CA PHE A 68 16.56 -10.70 -11.54
C PHE A 68 16.30 -12.15 -11.06
N HIS A 69 15.02 -12.52 -10.90
CA HIS A 69 14.62 -13.78 -10.23
C HIS A 69 14.40 -14.96 -11.19
N ARG A 70 13.98 -14.71 -12.43
CA ARG A 70 13.63 -15.78 -13.39
C ARG A 70 14.69 -15.95 -14.46
N PHE A 71 15.26 -14.85 -14.97
CA PHE A 71 16.13 -14.90 -16.14
C PHE A 71 17.62 -14.79 -15.79
N GLY A 72 17.95 -14.40 -14.55
CA GLY A 72 19.34 -14.21 -14.14
C GLY A 72 20.01 -13.00 -14.77
N ILE A 73 19.23 -12.09 -15.37
CA ILE A 73 19.68 -10.82 -15.92
C ILE A 73 19.61 -9.81 -14.78
N ARG A 74 20.76 -9.21 -14.43
CA ARG A 74 20.91 -8.35 -13.27
C ARG A 74 21.82 -7.19 -13.62
N ASP A 75 21.56 -6.04 -13.03
CA ASP A 75 22.49 -4.93 -12.99
C ASP A 75 23.42 -5.05 -11.77
N ASP A 76 24.62 -4.48 -11.85
CA ASP A 76 25.67 -4.59 -10.82
C ASP A 76 25.21 -4.13 -9.43
N GLU A 77 24.29 -3.16 -9.38
CA GLU A 77 23.81 -2.57 -8.14
C GLU A 77 22.53 -3.22 -7.59
N ASP A 78 22.05 -4.30 -8.22
CA ASP A 78 20.82 -4.96 -7.82
C ASP A 78 20.97 -5.75 -6.53
N GLN A 79 20.04 -5.51 -5.62
CA GLN A 79 19.82 -6.34 -4.45
C GLN A 79 18.72 -7.36 -4.74
N GLY A 80 18.90 -8.55 -4.18
CA GLY A 80 17.85 -9.55 -4.12
C GLY A 80 16.74 -9.16 -3.15
N ASP A 81 15.60 -9.80 -3.34
CA ASP A 81 14.42 -9.67 -2.49
C ASP A 81 13.65 -11.00 -2.48
N SER A 82 13.01 -11.33 -1.36
CA SER A 82 12.24 -12.57 -1.19
C SER A 82 10.82 -12.41 -1.71
N TYR A 83 10.24 -11.21 -1.64
CA TYR A 83 8.86 -10.93 -1.96
C TYR A 83 8.55 -11.12 -3.45
N PHE A 84 9.37 -10.57 -4.35
CA PHE A 84 9.16 -10.65 -5.80
C PHE A 84 9.79 -11.86 -6.48
N ALA A 85 10.47 -12.74 -5.72
CA ALA A 85 10.78 -14.09 -6.18
C ALA A 85 9.49 -14.81 -6.66
N SER A 86 8.37 -14.58 -5.96
CA SER A 86 7.05 -15.04 -6.36
C SER A 86 6.50 -14.29 -7.58
N LYS A 87 6.18 -15.04 -8.64
CA LYS A 87 5.45 -14.51 -9.82
C LYS A 87 4.09 -13.90 -9.43
N ALA A 88 3.41 -14.47 -8.44
CA ALA A 88 2.12 -13.96 -7.97
C ALA A 88 2.27 -12.58 -7.31
N ASN A 89 3.35 -12.35 -6.57
CA ASN A 89 3.62 -11.05 -5.95
C ASN A 89 3.99 -9.98 -6.99
N ARG A 90 4.76 -10.35 -8.02
CA ARG A 90 5.04 -9.48 -9.18
C ARG A 90 3.76 -9.02 -9.91
N ALA A 91 2.73 -9.85 -9.97
CA ALA A 91 1.44 -9.46 -10.56
C ALA A 91 0.70 -8.38 -9.73
N ARG A 92 1.00 -8.23 -8.43
CA ARG A 92 0.36 -7.24 -7.55
C ARG A 92 0.94 -5.83 -7.68
N LEU A 93 2.08 -5.68 -8.36
CA LEU A 93 2.91 -4.47 -8.30
C LEU A 93 2.20 -3.18 -8.73
N GLU A 94 1.34 -3.25 -9.75
CA GLU A 94 0.55 -2.11 -10.20
C GLU A 94 -0.43 -1.62 -9.12
N ARG A 95 -1.10 -2.55 -8.44
CA ARG A 95 -1.99 -2.24 -7.31
C ARG A 95 -1.21 -1.69 -6.12
N MET A 96 -0.02 -2.23 -5.87
CA MET A 96 0.87 -1.75 -4.81
C MET A 96 1.31 -0.30 -5.07
N LEU A 97 1.72 0.04 -6.30
CA LEU A 97 2.08 1.42 -6.65
C LEU A 97 0.89 2.37 -6.54
N ARG A 98 -0.31 1.94 -6.97
CA ARG A 98 -1.53 2.75 -6.86
C ARG A 98 -1.91 3.07 -5.41
N ARG A 99 -1.64 2.15 -4.48
CA ARG A 99 -1.87 2.33 -3.04
C ARG A 99 -0.66 2.93 -2.31
N GLY A 100 0.49 2.97 -2.97
CA GLY A 100 1.75 3.41 -2.40
C GLY A 100 1.92 4.92 -2.40
N ARG A 101 3.15 5.35 -2.09
CA ARG A 101 3.50 6.77 -1.92
C ARG A 101 4.46 7.30 -3.00
N ALA A 102 4.56 6.63 -4.14
CA ALA A 102 5.44 7.05 -5.23
C ALA A 102 4.90 8.32 -5.90
N THR A 103 5.75 9.35 -6.04
CA THR A 103 5.34 10.61 -6.69
C THR A 103 5.31 10.45 -8.21
N ARG A 104 4.50 11.26 -8.90
CA ARG A 104 4.47 11.27 -10.38
C ARG A 104 5.84 11.54 -10.99
N SER A 105 6.69 12.32 -10.32
CA SER A 105 8.05 12.59 -10.77
C SER A 105 8.91 11.32 -10.78
N VAL A 106 8.87 10.55 -9.69
CA VAL A 106 9.58 9.25 -9.59
C VAL A 106 9.08 8.29 -10.65
N LEU A 107 7.77 8.17 -10.84
CA LEU A 107 7.21 7.28 -11.87
C LEU A 107 7.68 7.65 -13.28
N ARG A 108 7.77 8.95 -13.61
CA ARG A 108 8.31 9.40 -14.90
C ARG A 108 9.80 9.12 -15.05
N GLN A 109 10.58 9.29 -13.99
CA GLN A 109 12.01 8.97 -14.01
C GLN A 109 12.25 7.49 -14.29
N ILE A 110 11.39 6.62 -13.74
CA ILE A 110 11.40 5.18 -14.04
C ILE A 110 11.08 4.92 -15.51
N VAL A 111 10.07 5.57 -16.08
CA VAL A 111 9.66 5.31 -17.48
C VAL A 111 10.66 5.84 -18.51
N ASN A 112 11.36 6.93 -18.17
CA ASN A 112 12.17 7.70 -19.12
C ASN A 112 13.68 7.58 -18.88
N GLY A 113 14.13 6.76 -17.93
CA GLY A 113 15.55 6.66 -17.60
C GLY A 113 15.86 5.40 -16.84
N THR A 114 17.10 5.30 -16.36
CA THR A 114 17.63 4.12 -15.66
C THR A 114 17.95 4.43 -14.20
N PRO A 115 16.97 4.87 -13.38
CA PRO A 115 17.25 5.32 -12.02
C PRO A 115 17.63 4.16 -11.12
N MET A 116 18.41 4.49 -10.09
CA MET A 116 18.52 3.68 -8.89
C MET A 116 17.25 3.88 -8.04
N ILE A 117 16.53 2.81 -7.74
CA ILE A 117 15.35 2.85 -6.87
C ILE A 117 15.63 2.19 -5.53
N ARG A 118 14.92 2.64 -4.50
CA ARG A 118 14.82 1.93 -3.22
C ARG A 118 13.35 1.65 -2.95
N VAL A 119 12.97 0.39 -2.97
CA VAL A 119 11.58 -0.04 -2.77
C VAL A 119 11.41 -0.51 -1.33
N ARG A 120 10.30 -0.09 -0.72
CA ARG A 120 9.84 -0.58 0.59
C ARG A 120 8.47 -1.20 0.38
N ILE A 121 8.32 -2.46 0.77
CA ILE A 121 7.10 -3.23 0.62
C ILE A 121 6.43 -3.30 1.99
N TYR A 122 5.15 -2.96 2.03
CA TYR A 122 4.34 -3.03 3.24
C TYR A 122 3.17 -4.01 3.05
N SER A 123 2.66 -4.57 4.14
CA SER A 123 1.50 -5.50 4.16
C SER A 123 0.20 -4.87 3.69
#